data_AF-A0A839PC52-F1
#
_entry.id   AF-A0A839PC52-F1
#
_cell.length_a   1.000
_cell.length_b   1.000
_cell.length_c   1.000
_cell.angle_alpha   90.00
_cell.angle_beta   90.00
_cell.angle_gamma   90.00
#
_symmetry.space_group_name_H-M   'P 1'
#
loop_
_entity.id
_entity.type
_entity.pdbx_description
1 polymer ?
#
loop_
_entity_poly.entity_id
_entity_poly.type
_entity_poly.pdbx_seq_one_letter_code
_entity_poly.pdbx_strand_id
1 'polypeptide(L)'
;MSITKPQLCAQLTDAPDVPERERVAAFLRDPATKLIENPFSATRAAAARNTWAGRSFDFRVMGIETAGLSDMVSALAALPVAEPLIEEVARSGPHTASIVLSADRTRVIGVALYGKPGIPLPRFVARRPRRRSVASAQLDLFADLR
;
A
#
# COMPACT_ATOMS: atom_id res chain seq x y z
N MET A 1 -3.27 -11.97 -15.24
CA MET A 1 -3.91 -10.65 -15.41
C MET A 1 -3.15 -9.63 -14.57
N SER A 2 -2.89 -8.44 -15.10
CA SER A 2 -2.30 -7.34 -14.34
C SER A 2 -3.36 -6.71 -13.44
N ILE A 3 -2.97 -6.33 -12.23
CA ILE A 3 -3.85 -5.63 -11.30
C ILE A 3 -3.90 -4.14 -11.65
N THR A 4 -5.06 -3.52 -11.51
CA THR A 4 -5.27 -2.10 -11.80
C THR A 4 -5.08 -1.23 -10.54
N LYS A 5 -4.83 0.08 -10.72
CA LYS A 5 -4.73 1.03 -9.59
C LYS A 5 -5.96 0.99 -8.66
N PRO A 6 -7.22 0.99 -9.16
CA PRO A 6 -8.39 0.91 -8.30
C PRO A 6 -8.45 -0.40 -7.50
N GLN A 7 -8.09 -1.53 -8.10
CA GLN A 7 -8.05 -2.84 -7.42
C GLN A 7 -7.00 -2.84 -6.30
N LEU A 8 -5.79 -2.34 -6.56
CA LEU A 8 -4.76 -2.19 -5.52
C LEU A 8 -5.22 -1.25 -4.39
N CYS A 9 -5.88 -0.13 -4.72
CA CYS A 9 -6.40 0.78 -3.71
C CYS A 9 -7.46 0.11 -2.83
N ALA A 10 -8.31 -0.74 -3.40
CA ALA A 10 -9.31 -1.50 -2.64
C ALA A 10 -8.62 -2.49 -1.69
N GLN A 11 -7.68 -3.29 -2.19
CA GLN A 11 -6.91 -4.24 -1.37
C GLN A 11 -6.14 -3.57 -0.23
N LEU A 12 -5.54 -2.40 -0.48
CA LEU A 12 -4.89 -1.61 0.58
C LEU A 12 -5.87 -1.05 1.60
N THR A 13 -7.13 -0.83 1.22
CA THR A 13 -8.17 -0.41 2.17
C THR A 13 -8.60 -1.58 3.05
N ASP A 14 -8.61 -2.79 2.48
CA ASP A 14 -9.04 -4.04 3.14
C ASP A 14 -7.93 -4.75 3.94
N ALA A 15 -6.72 -4.17 4.02
CA ALA A 15 -5.56 -4.75 4.72
C ALA A 15 -5.20 -3.95 5.99
N PRO A 16 -6.04 -3.92 7.04
CA PRO A 16 -5.88 -3.03 8.20
C PRO A 16 -4.60 -3.26 9.01
N ASP A 17 -4.03 -4.45 8.88
CA ASP A 17 -2.79 -4.91 9.51
C ASP A 17 -1.52 -4.41 8.79
N VAL A 18 -1.64 -3.88 7.57
CA VAL A 18 -0.50 -3.34 6.81
C VAL A 18 -0.24 -1.88 7.20
N PRO A 19 0.92 -1.54 7.80
CA PRO A 19 1.30 -0.17 8.09
C PRO A 19 1.47 0.65 6.81
N GLU A 20 1.27 1.96 6.88
CA GLU A 20 1.39 2.90 5.75
C GLU A 20 0.48 2.63 4.53
N ARG A 21 -0.43 1.63 4.60
CA ARG A 21 -1.38 1.29 3.52
C ARG A 21 -2.19 2.49 3.05
N GLU A 22 -2.60 3.37 3.96
CA GLU A 22 -3.43 4.54 3.63
C GLU A 22 -2.62 5.59 2.87
N ARG A 23 -1.35 5.77 3.24
CA ARG A 23 -0.41 6.67 2.58
C ARG A 23 -0.11 6.18 1.17
N VAL A 24 0.13 4.87 1.00
CA VAL A 24 0.35 4.25 -0.31
C VAL A 24 -0.93 4.26 -1.16
N ALA A 25 -2.10 4.02 -0.58
CA ALA A 25 -3.36 4.13 -1.28
C ALA A 25 -3.63 5.58 -1.73
N ALA A 26 -3.27 6.58 -0.92
CA ALA A 26 -3.34 7.97 -1.33
C ALA A 26 -2.36 8.30 -2.47
N PHE A 27 -1.12 7.81 -2.40
CA PHE A 27 -0.15 7.91 -3.49
C PHE A 27 -0.68 7.29 -4.79
N LEU A 28 -1.32 6.12 -4.73
CA LEU A 28 -1.91 5.46 -5.89
C LEU A 28 -3.13 6.21 -6.44
N ARG A 29 -3.94 6.87 -5.61
CA ARG A 29 -5.09 7.65 -6.10
C ARG A 29 -4.68 8.89 -6.88
N ASP A 30 -3.46 9.39 -6.71
CA ASP A 30 -2.95 10.50 -7.50
C ASP A 30 -2.94 10.14 -9.00
N PRO A 31 -3.52 10.98 -9.87
CA PRO A 31 -3.54 10.75 -11.32
C PRO A 31 -2.15 10.64 -11.96
N ALA A 32 -1.14 11.34 -11.43
CA ALA A 32 0.23 11.29 -11.93
C ALA A 32 0.94 9.97 -11.61
N THR A 33 0.46 9.23 -10.61
CA THR A 33 1.01 7.92 -10.25
C THR A 33 0.64 6.87 -11.28
N LYS A 34 1.64 6.16 -11.81
CA LYS A 34 1.46 5.07 -12.77
C LYS A 34 1.94 3.76 -12.19
N LEU A 35 1.19 2.68 -12.42
CA LEU A 35 1.74 1.34 -12.26
C LEU A 35 2.75 1.09 -13.38
N ILE A 36 3.89 0.55 -13.01
CA ILE A 36 4.98 0.23 -13.93
C ILE A 36 4.87 -1.25 -14.24
N GLU A 37 4.94 -1.59 -15.52
CA GLU A 37 5.02 -2.97 -15.94
C GLU A 37 6.34 -3.58 -15.45
N ASN A 38 6.24 -4.63 -14.63
CA ASN A 38 7.38 -5.35 -14.09
C ASN A 38 7.38 -6.80 -14.61
N PRO A 39 8.19 -7.12 -15.64
CA PRO A 39 8.28 -8.48 -16.17
C PRO A 39 8.88 -9.48 -15.16
N PHE A 40 9.50 -8.99 -14.08
CA PHE A 40 10.10 -9.78 -13.01
C PHE A 40 9.37 -9.58 -11.68
N SER A 41 8.05 -9.41 -11.74
CA SER A 41 7.20 -9.20 -10.56
C SER A 41 7.08 -10.43 -9.66
N ALA A 42 7.23 -11.64 -10.21
CA ALA A 42 7.19 -12.87 -9.44
C ALA A 42 8.46 -13.06 -8.60
N THR A 43 8.27 -13.37 -7.32
CA THR A 43 9.38 -13.61 -6.38
C THR A 43 8.97 -14.63 -5.31
N ARG A 44 9.90 -14.95 -4.42
CA ARG A 44 9.66 -15.76 -3.21
C ARG A 44 9.94 -14.92 -1.98
N ALA A 45 9.28 -15.22 -0.86
CA ALA A 45 9.45 -14.47 0.39
C ALA A 45 10.90 -14.29 0.79
N ALA A 46 11.74 -15.34 0.71
CA ALA A 46 13.16 -15.21 1.05
C ALA A 46 13.94 -14.28 0.12
N ALA A 47 13.66 -14.33 -1.19
CA ALA A 47 14.32 -13.47 -2.18
C ALA A 47 13.88 -12.00 -2.01
N ALA A 48 12.58 -11.78 -1.81
CA ALA A 48 12.02 -10.47 -1.48
C ALA A 48 12.62 -9.92 -0.18
N ARG A 49 12.67 -10.73 0.88
CA ARG A 49 13.25 -10.34 2.18
C ARG A 49 14.70 -9.89 2.02
N ASN A 50 15.53 -10.66 1.32
CA ASN A 50 16.93 -10.33 1.12
C ASN A 50 17.10 -9.04 0.30
N THR A 51 16.31 -8.88 -0.76
CA THR A 51 16.30 -7.67 -1.59
C THR A 51 15.93 -6.44 -0.78
N TRP A 52 14.87 -6.52 0.00
CA TRP A 52 14.36 -5.41 0.78
C TRP A 52 15.19 -5.10 2.02
N ALA A 53 15.82 -6.10 2.64
CA ALA A 53 16.80 -5.89 3.69
C ALA A 53 18.03 -5.16 3.17
N GLY A 54 18.56 -5.55 1.99
CA GLY A 54 19.64 -4.83 1.32
C GLY A 54 19.26 -3.38 1.00
N ARG A 55 18.09 -3.17 0.37
CA ARG A 55 17.57 -1.82 0.10
C ARG A 55 17.41 -0.98 1.37
N SER A 56 16.99 -1.57 2.48
CA SER A 56 16.86 -0.86 3.76
C SER A 56 18.20 -0.32 4.26
N PHE A 57 19.28 -1.09 4.08
CA PHE A 57 20.63 -0.61 4.36
C PHE A 57 21.04 0.51 3.40
N ASP A 58 20.89 0.30 2.09
CA ASP A 58 21.30 1.27 1.07
C ASP A 58 20.55 2.60 1.19
N PHE A 59 19.24 2.55 1.42
CA PHE A 59 18.38 3.73 1.57
C PHE A 59 18.78 4.54 2.79
N ARG A 60 19.13 3.88 3.90
CA ARG A 60 19.65 4.56 5.08
C ARG A 60 20.97 5.26 4.79
N VAL A 61 21.92 4.59 4.12
CA VAL A 61 23.22 5.17 3.77
C VAL A 61 23.06 6.37 2.83
N MET A 62 22.14 6.29 1.87
CA MET A 62 21.88 7.37 0.91
C MET A 62 20.97 8.49 1.45
N GLY A 63 20.49 8.40 2.69
CA GLY A 63 19.55 9.39 3.24
C GLY A 63 18.22 9.46 2.47
N ILE A 64 17.74 8.32 1.97
CA ILE A 64 16.44 8.21 1.31
C ILE A 64 15.36 8.11 2.39
N GLU A 65 14.35 8.98 2.31
CA GLU A 65 13.17 8.88 3.15
C GLU A 65 12.27 7.72 2.69
N THR A 66 11.82 6.90 3.65
CA THR A 66 11.01 5.72 3.41
C THR A 66 9.83 5.66 4.38
N ALA A 67 8.69 5.14 3.93
CA ALA A 67 7.55 4.79 4.75
C ALA A 67 7.19 3.31 4.52
N GLY A 68 7.00 2.54 5.60
CA GLY A 68 6.57 1.14 5.57
C GLY A 68 7.67 0.11 5.31
N LEU A 69 8.90 0.55 4.98
CA LEU A 69 9.99 -0.36 4.62
C LEU A 69 10.36 -1.35 5.74
N SER A 70 10.49 -0.87 6.98
CA SER A 70 10.82 -1.74 8.12
C SER A 70 9.71 -2.78 8.35
N ASP A 71 8.45 -2.35 8.30
CA ASP A 71 7.30 -3.23 8.50
C ASP A 71 7.17 -4.26 7.39
N MET A 72 7.42 -3.87 6.14
CA MET A 72 7.45 -4.78 5.00
C MET A 72 8.54 -5.83 5.13
N VAL A 73 9.76 -5.46 5.58
CA VAL A 73 10.85 -6.43 5.81
C VAL A 73 10.46 -7.42 6.92
N SER A 74 9.85 -6.92 8.00
CA SER A 74 9.35 -7.78 9.09
C SER A 74 8.24 -8.72 8.62
N ALA A 75 7.27 -8.22 7.84
CA ALA A 75 6.19 -9.03 7.28
C ALA A 75 6.72 -10.14 6.36
N LEU A 76 7.70 -9.83 5.52
CA LEU A 76 8.39 -10.81 4.67
C LEU A 76 9.16 -11.86 5.48
N ALA A 77 9.75 -11.46 6.61
CA ALA A 77 10.47 -12.38 7.50
C ALA A 77 9.55 -13.37 8.22
N ALA A 78 8.27 -13.04 8.39
CA ALA A 78 7.28 -13.89 9.03
C ALA A 78 6.68 -14.97 8.09
N LEU A 79 6.95 -14.89 6.78
CA LEU A 79 6.42 -15.83 5.79
C LEU A 79 7.31 -17.08 5.64
N PRO A 80 6.74 -18.22 5.21
CA PRO A 80 7.53 -19.36 4.75
C PRO A 80 8.50 -18.96 3.63
N VAL A 81 9.74 -19.46 3.70
CA VAL A 81 10.83 -19.09 2.76
C VAL A 81 10.43 -19.22 1.28
N ALA A 82 9.68 -20.27 0.96
CA ALA A 82 9.26 -20.60 -0.40
C ALA A 82 7.93 -19.96 -0.82
N GLU A 83 7.27 -19.18 0.05
CA GLU A 83 5.99 -18.54 -0.22
C GLU A 83 6.08 -17.69 -1.50
N PRO A 84 5.26 -17.97 -2.53
CA PRO A 84 5.29 -17.24 -3.79
C PRO A 84 4.58 -15.89 -3.66
N LEU A 85 5.22 -14.84 -4.17
CA LEU A 85 4.77 -13.45 -4.03
C LEU A 85 4.83 -12.72 -5.38
N ILE A 86 4.10 -11.62 -5.46
CA ILE A 86 4.15 -10.65 -6.56
C ILE A 86 4.54 -9.27 -6.00
N GLU A 87 5.48 -8.59 -6.64
CA GLU A 87 5.74 -7.17 -6.39
C GLU A 87 5.15 -6.31 -7.52
N GLU A 88 4.19 -5.46 -7.15
CA GLU A 88 3.65 -4.41 -8.00
C GLU A 88 4.33 -3.07 -7.66
N VAL A 89 4.73 -2.33 -8.69
CA VAL A 89 5.48 -1.07 -8.52
C VAL A 89 4.69 0.08 -9.10
N ALA A 90 4.54 1.15 -8.33
CA ALA A 90 3.95 2.40 -8.77
C ALA A 90 4.97 3.55 -8.66
N ARG A 91 4.96 4.48 -9.62
CA ARG A 91 5.85 5.64 -9.63
C ARG A 91 5.12 6.93 -9.95
N SER A 92 5.56 8.01 -9.31
CA SER A 92 5.18 9.39 -9.62
C SER A 92 6.38 10.29 -9.36
N GLY A 93 6.92 10.91 -10.41
CA GLY A 93 8.10 11.76 -10.30
C GLY A 93 9.28 11.07 -9.61
N PRO A 94 9.82 11.62 -8.51
CA PRO A 94 10.94 11.05 -7.76
C PRO A 94 10.53 9.97 -6.75
N HIS A 95 9.25 9.64 -6.65
CA HIS A 95 8.72 8.72 -5.64
C HIS A 95 8.30 7.39 -6.25
N THR A 96 8.58 6.31 -5.52
CA THR A 96 8.21 4.94 -5.88
C THR A 96 7.51 4.28 -4.71
N ALA A 97 6.39 3.62 -4.99
CA ALA A 97 5.76 2.68 -4.08
C ALA A 97 5.95 1.26 -4.59
N SER A 98 6.40 0.36 -3.72
CA SER A 98 6.38 -1.08 -3.96
C SER A 98 5.32 -1.71 -3.06
N ILE A 99 4.49 -2.57 -3.65
CA ILE A 99 3.41 -3.29 -2.98
C ILE A 99 3.67 -4.77 -3.19
N VAL A 100 3.93 -5.49 -2.11
CA VAL A 100 4.11 -6.94 -2.14
C VAL A 100 2.80 -7.62 -1.84
N LEU A 101 2.39 -8.52 -2.72
CA LEU A 101 1.14 -9.27 -2.68
C LEU A 101 1.42 -10.78 -2.62
N SER A 102 0.42 -11.55 -2.19
CA SER A 102 0.36 -12.99 -2.44
C SER A 102 0.38 -13.30 -3.95
N ALA A 103 0.75 -14.53 -4.31
CA ALA A 103 0.83 -14.96 -5.72
C ALA A 103 -0.46 -14.76 -6.53
N ASP A 104 -1.60 -14.97 -5.88
CA ASP A 104 -2.95 -14.77 -6.44
C ASP A 104 -3.39 -13.29 -6.45
N ARG A 105 -2.56 -12.39 -5.91
CA ARG A 105 -2.82 -10.96 -5.75
C ARG A 105 -4.08 -10.66 -4.93
N THR A 106 -4.46 -11.49 -3.97
CA THR A 106 -5.65 -11.24 -3.13
C THR A 106 -5.33 -10.58 -1.81
N ARG A 107 -4.10 -10.78 -1.29
CA ARG A 107 -3.66 -10.26 0.00
C ARG A 107 -2.44 -9.36 -0.15
N VAL A 108 -2.46 -8.21 0.52
CA VAL A 108 -1.28 -7.35 0.69
C VAL A 108 -0.42 -7.90 1.82
N ILE A 109 0.86 -8.15 1.53
CA ILE A 109 1.84 -8.60 2.52
C ILE A 109 2.55 -7.42 3.16
N GLY A 110 2.90 -6.41 2.36
CA GLY A 110 3.60 -5.23 2.85
C GLY A 110 3.77 -4.18 1.77
N VAL A 111 4.08 -2.96 2.20
CA VAL A 111 4.27 -1.82 1.30
C VAL A 111 5.47 -1.00 1.71
N ALA A 112 6.12 -0.39 0.72
CA ALA A 112 7.11 0.65 0.97
C ALA A 112 6.93 1.81 -0.01
N LEU A 113 6.92 3.04 0.50
CA LEU A 113 6.97 4.27 -0.29
C LEU A 113 8.31 4.96 -0.02
N TYR A 114 9.06 5.27 -1.08
CA TYR A 114 10.40 5.85 -0.98
C TYR A 114 10.66 6.88 -2.08
N GLY A 115 11.52 7.86 -1.78
CA GLY A 115 11.94 8.91 -2.70
C GLY A 115 13.29 8.64 -3.36
N LYS A 116 13.79 9.65 -4.07
CA LYS A 116 15.22 9.78 -4.42
C LYS A 116 16.00 10.34 -3.22
N PRO A 117 17.34 10.17 -3.16
CA PRO A 117 18.17 10.79 -2.12
C PRO A 117 17.90 12.29 -1.97
N GLY A 118 17.74 12.76 -0.74
CA GLY A 118 17.49 14.16 -0.42
C GLY A 118 16.09 14.70 -0.79
N ILE A 119 15.20 13.86 -1.34
CA ILE A 119 13.82 14.27 -1.67
C ILE A 119 12.86 13.74 -0.60
N PRO A 120 12.13 14.62 0.10
CA PRO A 120 11.18 14.19 1.12
C PRO A 120 10.00 13.44 0.50
N LEU A 121 9.40 12.55 1.27
CA LEU A 121 8.20 11.84 0.84
C LEU A 121 7.00 12.80 0.78
N PRO A 122 6.03 12.54 -0.12
CA PRO A 122 4.84 13.36 -0.17
C PRO A 122 4.05 13.14 1.12
N ARG A 123 3.51 14.24 1.65
CA ARG A 123 2.63 14.22 2.81
C ARG A 123 1.20 14.01 2.32
N PHE A 124 0.82 12.75 2.16
CA PHE A 124 -0.57 12.42 1.88
C PHE A 124 -1.35 12.45 3.19
N VAL A 125 -2.20 13.47 3.35
CA VAL A 125 -3.15 13.49 4.45
C VAL A 125 -4.26 12.50 4.10
N ALA A 126 -4.41 11.43 4.88
CA ALA A 126 -5.52 10.51 4.73
C ALA A 126 -6.83 11.33 4.77
N ARG A 127 -7.70 11.16 3.77
CA ARG A 127 -9.05 11.76 3.82
C ARG A 127 -9.73 11.19 5.06
N ARG A 128 -9.91 12.02 6.10
CA ARG A 128 -10.73 11.65 7.26
C ARG A 128 -12.04 11.06 6.73
N PRO A 129 -12.49 9.91 7.24
CA PRO A 129 -13.76 9.35 6.84
C PRO A 129 -14.84 10.40 7.15
N ARG A 130 -15.46 10.95 6.10
CA ARG A 130 -16.68 11.74 6.27
C ARG A 130 -17.70 10.76 6.85
N ARG A 131 -17.95 10.85 8.17
CA ARG A 131 -19.13 10.22 8.78
C ARG A 131 -20.31 10.66 7.92
N ARG A 132 -20.94 9.72 7.20
CA ARG A 132 -22.28 9.95 6.68
C ARG A 132 -23.13 10.21 7.93
N SER A 133 -23.47 11.47 8.16
CA SER A 133 -24.60 11.82 9.00
C SER A 133 -25.79 11.12 8.34
N VAL A 134 -26.14 9.94 8.85
CA VAL A 134 -27.45 9.38 8.61
C VAL A 134 -28.39 10.37 9.27
N ALA A 135 -28.99 11.23 8.46
CA ALA A 135 -30.13 12.00 8.93
C ALA A 135 -31.15 10.97 9.38
N SER A 136 -31.37 10.93 10.70
CA SER A 136 -32.48 10.24 11.33
C SER A 136 -33.75 10.83 10.74
N ALA A 137 -34.22 10.28 9.62
CA ALA A 137 -35.61 10.37 9.22
C ALA A 137 -36.38 9.62 10.30
N GLN A 138 -36.74 10.39 11.32
CA GLN A 138 -37.54 9.98 12.46
C GLN A 138 -38.85 9.44 11.87
N LEU A 139 -39.04 8.13 11.98
CA LEU A 139 -40.31 7.47 11.67
C LEU A 139 -41.33 7.99 12.69
N ASP A 140 -42.16 8.95 12.29
CA ASP A 140 -43.32 9.36 13.05
C ASP A 140 -44.40 8.29 12.88
N LEU A 141 -44.28 7.20 13.65
CA LEU A 141 -45.13 6.01 13.58
C LEU A 141 -46.45 6.15 14.36
N PHE A 142 -46.81 7.36 14.84
CA PHE A 142 -47.98 7.57 15.68
C PHE A 142 -48.83 8.80 15.34
N ALA A 143 -48.69 9.38 14.15
CA ALA A 143 -49.65 10.37 13.66
C ALA A 143 -50.81 9.64 12.96
N ASP A 144 -51.72 9.06 13.74
CA ASP A 144 -53.17 9.00 13.46
C ASP A 144 -53.86 8.06 14.46
N LEU A 145 -54.14 8.60 15.65
CA LEU A 145 -55.22 8.13 16.53
C LEU A 145 -56.13 9.33 16.82
N ARG A 146 -57.09 9.58 15.93
CA ARG A 146 -58.36 10.24 16.23
C ARG A 146 -59.47 9.70 15.33
#